data_AF-A0A1I0EVE3-F1
#
_entry.id   AF-A0A1I0EVE3-F1
#
_cell.length_a   1.000
_cell.length_b   1.000
_cell.length_c   1.000
_cell.angle_alpha   90.00
_cell.angle_beta   90.00
_cell.angle_gamma   90.00
#
_symmetry.space_group_name_H-M   'P 1'
#
loop_
_entity.id
_entity.type
_entity.pdbx_description
1 polymer ?
#
loop_
_entity_poly.entity_id
_entity_poly.type
_entity_poly.pdbx_seq_one_letter_code
_entity_poly.pdbx_strand_id
1 'polypeptide(L)'
;MANAQWAGHDRSADLPTDWPEIRAECFRVYGDTCHVCGEPGATDVDHLGDRTDHRIEVLRPIHGLRTAQRCHVYKSSSEGGKAKADKQGRMRRPPERHPGIR
;
A
#
# COMPACT_ATOMS: atom_id res chain seq x y z
N MET A 1 10.41 -0.67 -32.30
CA MET A 1 9.28 -0.06 -31.55
C MET A 1 9.53 -0.36 -30.08
N ALA A 2 9.84 0.63 -29.26
CA ALA A 2 10.21 0.44 -27.86
C ALA A 2 8.96 0.14 -27.02
N ASN A 3 9.01 -0.95 -26.24
CA ASN A 3 7.93 -1.43 -25.40
C ASN A 3 7.74 -0.51 -24.18
N ALA A 4 6.90 0.53 -24.31
CA ALA A 4 6.57 1.47 -23.24
C ALA A 4 5.57 0.91 -22.20
N GLN A 5 5.66 -0.38 -21.84
CA GLN A 5 4.69 -1.02 -20.93
C GLN A 5 5.04 -0.89 -19.44
N TRP A 6 6.17 -0.25 -19.08
CA TRP A 6 6.66 -0.14 -17.70
C TRP A 6 6.90 1.32 -17.28
N ALA A 7 6.11 2.28 -17.78
CA ALA A 7 6.10 3.62 -17.19
C ALA A 7 5.32 3.58 -15.85
N GLY A 8 5.91 2.92 -14.86
CA GLY A 8 5.39 2.90 -13.50
C GLY A 8 5.57 4.29 -12.89
N HIS A 9 4.48 4.94 -12.51
CA HIS A 9 4.52 6.13 -11.67
C HIS A 9 5.43 5.83 -10.47
N ASP A 10 6.52 6.58 -10.34
CA ASP A 10 7.33 6.48 -9.14
C ASP A 10 6.51 7.07 -7.99
N ARG A 11 5.96 6.20 -7.16
CA ARG A 11 5.12 6.61 -6.03
C ARG A 11 5.86 7.45 -5.01
N SER A 12 7.20 7.45 -5.05
CA SER A 12 8.00 8.36 -4.24
C SER A 12 8.05 9.79 -4.79
N ALA A 13 7.79 9.98 -6.08
CA ALA A 13 7.70 11.31 -6.70
C ALA A 13 6.41 12.07 -6.33
N ASP A 14 5.39 11.36 -5.82
CA ASP A 14 4.13 11.92 -5.36
C ASP A 14 4.19 12.46 -3.92
N LEU A 15 5.32 12.26 -3.24
CA LEU A 15 5.49 12.71 -1.86
C LEU A 15 5.71 14.23 -1.82
N PRO A 16 5.16 14.92 -0.81
CA PRO A 16 5.36 16.34 -0.66
C PRO A 16 6.82 16.63 -0.31
N THR A 17 7.27 17.86 -0.61
CA THR A 17 8.68 18.26 -0.42
C THR A 17 9.13 18.17 1.04
N ASP A 18 8.20 18.36 1.99
CA ASP A 18 8.40 18.29 3.44
C ASP A 18 8.13 16.88 4.03
N TRP A 19 8.11 15.85 3.17
CA TRP A 19 7.93 14.47 3.64
C TRP A 19 8.93 14.01 4.71
N PRO A 20 10.24 14.37 4.65
CA PRO A 20 11.18 14.02 5.72
C PRO A 20 10.75 14.55 7.10
N GLU A 21 10.24 15.78 7.16
CA GLU A 21 9.76 16.45 8.36
C GLU A 21 8.48 15.77 8.88
N ILE A 22 7.51 15.51 8.00
CA ILE A 22 6.27 14.78 8.33
C ILE A 22 6.59 13.39 8.87
N ARG A 23 7.55 12.68 8.26
CA ARG A 23 7.99 11.36 8.71
C ARG A 23 8.63 11.44 10.09
N ALA A 24 9.51 12.40 10.34
CA ALA A 24 10.12 12.59 11.65
C ALA A 24 9.08 12.91 12.73
N GLU A 25 8.10 13.75 12.39
CA GLU A 25 6.98 14.10 13.26
C GLU A 25 6.13 12.87 13.62
N CYS A 26 5.83 11.99 12.65
CA CYS A 26 5.11 10.75 12.91
C CYS A 26 5.83 9.87 13.95
N PHE A 27 7.16 9.70 13.83
CA PHE A 27 7.95 8.96 14.81
C PHE A 27 8.02 9.66 16.16
N ARG A 28 8.01 11.00 16.19
CA ARG A 28 7.98 11.78 17.43
C ARG A 28 6.66 11.60 18.18
N VAL A 29 5.53 11.54 17.47
CA VAL A 29 4.19 11.45 18.06
C VAL A 29 3.84 10.02 18.46
N TYR A 30 4.12 9.04 17.59
CA TYR A 30 3.68 7.65 17.77
C TYR A 30 4.80 6.68 18.20
N GLY A 31 6.03 7.16 18.31
CA GLY A 31 7.20 6.32 18.57
C GLY A 31 7.56 5.45 17.37
N ASP A 32 8.25 4.34 17.63
CA ASP A 32 8.70 3.37 16.63
C ASP A 32 7.92 2.05 16.67
N THR A 33 6.74 2.04 17.31
CA THR A 33 5.91 0.84 17.40
C THR A 33 5.13 0.63 16.10
N CYS A 34 5.32 -0.52 15.47
CA CYS A 34 4.63 -0.87 14.24
C CYS A 34 3.13 -1.04 14.50
N HIS A 35 2.29 -0.28 13.79
CA HIS A 35 0.84 -0.33 13.99
C HIS A 35 0.18 -1.64 13.49
N VAL A 36 0.89 -2.45 12.71
CA VAL A 36 0.36 -3.71 12.17
C VAL A 36 0.58 -4.87 13.14
N CYS A 37 1.78 -4.99 13.71
CA CYS A 37 2.13 -6.12 14.59
C CYS A 37 2.31 -5.74 16.06
N GLY A 38 2.41 -4.46 16.40
CA GLY A 38 2.57 -3.98 17.77
C GLY A 38 4.00 -4.03 18.32
N GLU A 39 4.98 -4.50 17.54
CA GLU A 39 6.38 -4.59 17.97
C GLU A 39 7.17 -3.30 17.63
N PRO A 40 8.17 -2.91 18.44
CA PRO A 40 9.02 -1.75 18.19
C PRO A 40 9.97 -1.97 16.99
N GLY A 41 10.75 -0.94 16.63
CA GLY A 41 11.71 -0.99 15.53
C GLY A 41 11.11 -0.73 14.14
N ALA A 42 9.99 -0.01 14.07
CA ALA A 42 9.47 0.50 12.80
C ALA A 42 10.49 1.43 12.14
N THR A 43 10.69 1.26 10.84
CA THR A 43 11.67 2.04 10.07
C THR A 43 11.02 2.92 9.01
N ASP A 44 9.76 2.66 8.68
CA ASP A 44 9.01 3.38 7.66
C ASP A 44 7.69 3.90 8.26
N VAL A 45 7.00 4.76 7.50
CA VAL A 45 5.70 5.31 7.84
C VAL A 45 4.71 4.89 6.75
N ASP A 46 3.52 4.50 7.18
CA ASP A 46 2.44 4.03 6.32
C ASP A 46 1.16 4.84 6.51
N HIS A 47 0.37 4.90 5.45
CA HIS A 47 -0.90 5.61 5.41
C HIS A 47 -2.04 4.65 5.83
N LEU A 48 -2.84 5.05 6.81
CA LEU A 48 -4.01 4.28 7.28
C LEU A 48 -5.21 4.34 6.31
N GLY A 49 -5.19 5.24 5.33
CA GLY A 49 -6.32 5.50 4.44
C GLY A 49 -5.88 5.99 3.06
N ASP A 50 -6.28 7.22 2.72
CA ASP A 50 -5.87 7.83 1.45
C ASP A 50 -4.35 7.98 1.41
N ARG A 51 -3.75 7.48 0.35
CA ARG A 51 -2.31 7.54 0.07
C ARG A 51 -1.80 8.97 -0.18
N THR A 52 -2.70 9.91 -0.48
CA THR A 52 -2.35 11.31 -0.76
C THR A 52 -2.53 12.22 0.45
N ASP A 53 -3.09 11.70 1.55
CA ASP A 53 -3.29 12.43 2.79
C ASP A 53 -2.07 12.24 3.72
N HIS A 54 -1.22 13.26 3.79
CA HIS A 54 0.03 13.23 4.54
C HIS A 54 -0.11 13.84 5.95
N ARG A 55 -1.34 14.04 6.44
CA ARG A 55 -1.57 14.55 7.79
C ARG A 55 -1.14 13.53 8.84
N ILE A 56 -0.56 13.98 9.94
CA ILE A 56 -0.01 13.10 10.99
C ILE A 56 -1.06 12.14 11.57
N GLU A 57 -2.32 12.55 11.63
CA GLU A 57 -3.41 11.74 12.17
C GLU A 57 -3.64 10.45 11.38
N VAL A 58 -3.35 10.45 10.08
CA VAL A 58 -3.53 9.30 9.17
C VAL A 58 -2.24 8.52 8.90
N LEU A 59 -1.11 8.95 9.47
CA LEU A 59 0.19 8.29 9.33
C LEU A 59 0.53 7.45 10.55
N ARG A 60 1.10 6.25 10.35
CA ARG A 60 1.58 5.41 11.45
C ARG A 60 2.92 4.75 11.16
N PRO A 61 3.77 4.53 12.18
CA PRO A 61 4.99 3.75 12.02
C PRO A 61 4.69 2.31 11.57
N ILE A 62 5.53 1.77 10.69
CA ILE A 62 5.45 0.39 10.23
C ILE A 62 6.85 -0.20 9.99
N HIS A 63 6.96 -1.52 10.12
CA HIS A 63 8.14 -2.27 9.72
C HIS A 63 8.35 -2.22 8.20
N GLY A 64 9.45 -1.59 7.81
CA GLY A 64 9.84 -1.39 6.43
C GLY A 64 10.45 -2.61 5.75
N LEU A 65 10.83 -2.46 4.48
CA LEU A 65 11.41 -3.55 3.68
C LEU A 65 12.70 -4.14 4.29
N ARG A 66 13.48 -3.33 5.01
CA ARG A 66 14.76 -3.73 5.60
C ARG A 66 14.63 -4.42 6.96
N THR A 67 13.43 -4.51 7.51
CA THR A 67 13.15 -5.23 8.76
C THR A 67 12.89 -6.72 8.48
N ALA A 68 12.99 -7.58 9.50
CA ALA A 68 12.66 -8.99 9.35
C ALA A 68 11.15 -9.20 9.14
N GLN A 69 10.33 -8.39 9.82
CA GLN A 69 8.88 -8.48 9.85
C GLN A 69 8.22 -8.01 8.55
N ARG A 70 8.83 -7.04 7.84
CA ARG A 70 8.37 -6.52 6.52
C ARG A 70 6.88 -6.23 6.44
N CYS A 71 6.25 -5.80 7.54
CA CYS A 71 4.79 -5.62 7.64
C CYS A 71 4.23 -4.73 6.53
N HIS A 72 4.97 -3.69 6.12
CA HIS A 72 4.54 -2.78 5.06
C HIS A 72 4.35 -3.49 3.70
N VAL A 73 5.23 -4.43 3.37
CA VAL A 73 5.14 -5.22 2.13
C VAL A 73 3.90 -6.11 2.16
N TYR A 74 3.65 -6.78 3.29
CA TYR A 74 2.49 -7.66 3.45
C TYR A 74 1.17 -6.88 3.41
N LYS A 75 1.10 -5.72 4.07
CA LYS A 75 -0.07 -4.83 4.03
C LYS A 75 -0.35 -4.39 2.59
N SER A 76 0.64 -3.83 1.90
CA SER A 76 0.47 -3.32 0.53
C SER A 76 0.05 -4.42 -0.45
N SER A 77 0.61 -5.63 -0.31
CA SER A 77 0.19 -6.80 -1.09
C SER A 77 -1.27 -7.17 -0.82
N SER A 78 -1.69 -7.18 0.45
CA SER A 78 -3.08 -7.46 0.85
C SER A 78 -4.06 -6.43 0.28
N GLU A 79 -3.71 -5.14 0.32
CA GLU A 79 -4.52 -4.05 -0.23
C GLU A 79 -4.66 -4.17 -1.76
N GLY A 80 -3.56 -4.44 -2.46
CA GLY A 80 -3.59 -4.71 -3.90
C GLY A 80 -4.45 -5.93 -4.26
N GLY A 81 -4.36 -6.99 -3.45
CA GLY A 81 -5.18 -8.19 -3.57
C GLY A 81 -6.68 -7.90 -3.39
N LYS A 82 -7.05 -7.16 -2.34
CA LYS A 82 -8.42 -6.72 -2.08
C LYS A 82 -8.96 -5.86 -3.23
N ALA A 83 -8.18 -4.86 -3.66
CA ALA A 83 -8.56 -3.99 -4.78
C ALA A 83 -8.77 -4.77 -6.10
N LYS A 84 -7.99 -5.84 -6.32
CA LYS A 84 -8.19 -6.75 -7.47
C LYS A 84 -9.44 -7.61 -7.31
N ALA A 85 -9.66 -8.17 -6.12
CA ALA A 85 -10.83 -8.99 -5.81
C ALA A 85 -12.13 -8.19 -5.96
N ASP A 86 -12.17 -6.96 -5.46
CA ASP A 86 -13.33 -6.05 -5.59
C ASP A 86 -13.67 -5.75 -7.06
N LYS A 87 -12.65 -5.68 -7.92
CA LYS A 87 -12.84 -5.53 -9.38
C LYS A 87 -13.32 -6.84 -10.02
N GLN A 88 -12.81 -7.98 -9.60
CA GLN A 88 -13.17 -9.30 -10.15
C GLN A 88 -14.57 -9.77 -9.71
N GLY A 89 -15.03 -9.41 -8.51
CA GLY A 89 -16.41 -9.68 -8.08
C GLY A 89 -17.48 -9.08 -9.01
N ARG A 90 -17.10 -8.08 -9.82
CA ARG A 90 -17.93 -7.45 -10.85
C ARG A 90 -17.83 -8.14 -12.23
N MET A 91 -16.87 -9.05 -12.41
CA MET A 91 -16.66 -9.81 -13.64
C MET A 91 -17.14 -11.26 -13.47
N ARG A 92 -18.45 -11.46 -13.29
CA ARG A 92 -19.03 -12.76 -13.67
C ARG A 92 -19.00 -12.82 -15.20
N ARG A 93 -17.98 -13.46 -15.78
CA ARG A 93 -18.01 -13.86 -17.19
C ARG A 93 -19.32 -14.64 -17.38
N PRO A 94 -20.24 -14.20 -18.25
CA PRO A 94 -21.43 -14.97 -18.53
C PRO A 94 -21.01 -16.40 -18.92
N PRO A 95 -21.72 -17.44 -18.47
CA PRO A 95 -21.41 -18.80 -18.88
C PRO A 95 -21.39 -18.85 -20.41
N GLU A 96 -20.34 -19.45 -20.97
CA GLU A 96 -20.26 -19.63 -22.42
C GLU A 96 -21.45 -20.50 -22.86
N ARG A 97 -22.14 -20.11 -23.94
CA ARG A 97 -23.14 -21.00 -24.55
C ARG A 97 -22.39 -22.22 -25.08
N HIS A 98 -22.47 -23.32 -24.32
CA HIS A 98 -21.91 -24.58 -24.77
C HIS A 98 -22.64 -25.03 -26.05
N PRO A 99 -21.91 -25.41 -27.12
CA PRO A 99 -22.51 -25.76 -28.42
C PRO A 99 -23.43 -26.99 -28.39
N GLY A 100 -23.48 -27.73 -27.27
CA GLY A 100 -24.35 -28.89 -27.05
C GLY A 100 -25.62 -28.61 -26.25
N ILE A 101 -25.86 -27.38 -25.77
CA ILE A 101 -27.07 -27.03 -25.03
C ILE A 101 -27.91 -26.12 -25.94
N ARG A 102 -28.98 -26.65 -26.51
CA ARG A 102 -30.04 -25.87 -27.18
C ARG A 102 -30.99 -25.29 -26.14
#